data_AF-A0A2G8JMU4-F1
#
_entry.id   AF-A0A2G8JMU4-F1
#
_cell.length_a   1.000
_cell.length_b   1.000
_cell.length_c   1.000
_cell.angle_alpha   90.00
_cell.angle_beta   90.00
_cell.angle_gamma   90.00
#
_symmetry.space_group_name_H-M   'P 1'
#
loop_
_entity.id
_entity.type
_entity.pdbx_description
1 polymer ?
#
loop_
_entity_poly.entity_id
_entity_poly.type
_entity_poly.pdbx_seq_one_letter_code
_entity_poly.pdbx_strand_id
1 'polypeptide(L)'
;MKEFWNEVIENGLCLDDSYACVHIFTVLERLLPHCKEKDIPELFSPKIAEFLLDKLAKRKDKGRIRQELVSFTLRLPSLVAAFSTASKQLSVLRCLFSSPAYIHFDAITRTKTLANMISSLNGEGIKMYLEWLKELFFKETESADFAGVRRWICRQMLTLMKNPNVPREEGWMMEAAQFFFLHAFFEVKNQANYPPITGDLREEIAQHFYSAVEILSNSPPFHAEPDLRLHGVAPDGTLRAYKLVNHAKTLLSSDSVECLTPFSEEVQEAWETMISTVDKIHKKYSDSTSATAGLAFQLLFLQVGLQTFREPEQCAEILEDLQLCFEKAMGKKDKLKKKTDEPEWMEVIVEILISLLARSSHLLRTVVEHSFKIICSNLTESSLQLILDMFDPDKQKLMSLLSFDGDEESDGEDEELIEEDAALDEDGEGGENKILNGKKSKTEDVDEDEDSDSSDDDDDDEDEETAPVDAAFRKEVMNALGDAGVLKQQEDDSDSDLNDEAMSAFDDTLADVFRTKKKKNQKFDAKLNEETVVHFKLRAFQLLDIFIKKNPDSPLLIKMVYPLLVIAGTVKGQRDAMILAERAAQLLEIKFFKAKKYPQSISKKDIAYISETLEKLMDLQSK
;
A
#
# COMPACT_ATOMS: atom_id res chain seq x y z
N MET A 1 9.90 42.59 23.46
CA MET A 1 9.80 41.62 22.35
C MET A 1 8.42 41.68 21.73
N LYS A 2 7.35 41.38 22.47
CA LYS A 2 5.95 41.46 22.01
C LYS A 2 5.56 42.77 21.30
N GLU A 3 5.79 43.92 21.93
CA GLU A 3 5.44 45.22 21.31
C GLU A 3 6.20 45.47 20.01
N PHE A 4 7.49 45.14 19.95
CA PHE A 4 8.28 45.23 18.72
C PHE A 4 7.74 44.30 17.63
N TRP A 5 7.41 43.06 18.00
CA TRP A 5 6.90 42.06 17.07
C TRP A 5 5.55 42.47 16.47
N ASN A 6 4.63 42.95 17.31
CA ASN A 6 3.31 43.38 16.86
C ASN A 6 3.36 44.67 16.02
N GLU A 7 4.07 45.70 16.50
CA GLU A 7 4.04 47.02 15.86
C GLU A 7 4.94 47.11 14.62
N VAL A 8 6.14 46.51 14.67
CA VAL A 8 7.13 46.66 13.59
C VAL A 8 7.01 45.55 12.56
N ILE A 9 6.77 44.31 12.99
CA ILE A 9 6.72 43.15 12.10
C ILE A 9 5.30 42.92 11.59
N GLU A 10 4.35 42.61 12.48
CA GLU A 10 3.00 42.24 12.04
C GLU A 10 2.21 43.41 11.42
N ASN A 11 2.22 44.58 12.07
CA ASN A 11 1.49 45.76 11.60
C ASN A 11 2.34 46.68 10.70
N GLY A 12 3.59 46.30 10.44
CA GLY A 12 4.52 47.03 9.60
C GLY A 12 4.98 46.20 8.42
N LEU A 13 6.05 45.41 8.60
CA LEU A 13 6.72 44.67 7.52
C LEU A 13 5.84 43.62 6.82
N CYS A 14 4.86 43.01 7.50
CA CYS A 14 3.91 42.07 6.86
C CYS A 14 2.94 42.77 5.90
N LEU A 15 2.75 44.09 6.04
CA LEU A 15 1.93 44.90 5.13
C LEU A 15 2.77 45.56 4.03
N ASP A 16 4.10 45.39 4.07
CA ASP A 16 5.01 45.95 3.09
C ASP A 16 5.24 44.97 1.93
N ASP A 17 4.98 45.42 0.71
CA ASP A 17 5.25 44.68 -0.52
C ASP A 17 6.68 44.88 -1.05
N SER A 18 7.49 45.72 -0.39
CA SER A 18 8.89 45.94 -0.72
C SER A 18 9.78 44.78 -0.26
N TYR A 19 11.04 44.78 -0.72
CA TYR A 19 12.04 43.78 -0.26
C TYR A 19 12.31 43.83 1.26
N ALA A 20 11.90 44.90 1.95
CA ALA A 20 12.08 45.00 3.39
C ALA A 20 11.33 43.90 4.18
N CYS A 21 10.24 43.35 3.64
CA CYS A 21 9.51 42.25 4.28
C CYS A 21 10.36 40.98 4.48
N VAL A 22 11.40 40.76 3.66
CA VAL A 22 12.33 39.62 3.81
C VAL A 22 13.09 39.69 5.15
N HIS A 23 13.29 40.88 5.70
CA HIS A 23 13.99 41.05 6.98
C HIS A 23 13.24 40.42 8.15
N ILE A 24 11.93 40.19 8.05
CA ILE A 24 11.17 39.43 9.05
C ILE A 24 11.83 38.07 9.26
N PHE A 25 12.13 37.35 8.18
CA PHE A 25 12.67 36.01 8.21
C PHE A 25 14.16 35.99 8.59
N THR A 26 14.92 37.01 8.18
CA THR A 26 16.31 37.17 8.67
C THR A 26 16.35 37.38 10.20
N VAL A 27 15.38 38.12 10.75
CA VAL A 27 15.26 38.32 12.21
C VAL A 27 14.82 37.01 12.87
N LEU A 28 13.86 36.28 12.31
CA LEU A 28 13.44 34.97 12.80
C LEU A 28 14.61 33.98 12.88
N GLU A 29 15.41 33.85 11.82
CA GLU A 29 16.57 32.95 11.79
C GLU A 29 17.56 33.22 12.93
N ARG A 30 17.75 34.49 13.30
CA ARG A 30 18.67 34.88 14.38
C ARG A 30 18.07 34.72 15.77
N LEU A 31 16.76 34.90 15.91
CA LEU A 31 16.06 34.81 17.19
C LEU A 31 15.75 33.35 17.58
N LEU A 32 15.45 32.48 16.61
CA LEU A 32 15.01 31.10 16.86
C LEU A 32 15.98 30.26 17.71
N PRO A 33 17.31 30.30 17.50
CA PRO A 33 18.25 29.58 18.36
C PRO A 33 18.20 30.04 19.83
N HIS A 34 17.86 31.31 20.07
CA HIS A 34 17.94 31.97 21.39
C HIS A 34 16.59 32.08 22.11
N CYS A 35 15.47 31.85 21.42
CA CYS A 35 14.14 31.97 22.01
C CYS A 35 13.83 30.84 23.00
N LYS A 36 12.98 31.13 23.99
CA LYS A 36 12.38 30.08 24.83
C LYS A 36 11.20 29.48 24.09
N GLU A 37 10.84 28.25 24.42
CA GLU A 37 9.71 27.54 23.82
C GLU A 37 8.40 28.36 23.87
N LYS A 38 8.13 29.04 24.99
CA LYS A 38 6.94 29.88 25.17
C LYS A 38 6.84 31.08 24.23
N ASP A 39 7.98 31.52 23.68
CA ASP A 39 8.05 32.69 22.81
C ASP A 39 7.83 32.31 21.33
N ILE A 40 7.89 31.01 20.98
CA ILE A 40 7.77 30.52 19.60
C ILE A 40 6.41 30.84 18.96
N PRO A 41 5.26 30.63 19.63
CA PRO A 41 3.96 30.99 19.07
C PRO A 41 3.79 32.48 18.80
N GLU A 42 4.54 33.33 19.50
CA GLU A 42 4.53 34.77 19.27
C GLU A 42 5.41 35.13 18.06
N LEU A 43 6.55 34.45 17.89
CA LEU A 43 7.45 34.64 16.76
C LEU A 43 6.84 34.13 15.43
N PHE A 44 6.18 32.97 15.46
CA PHE A 44 5.43 32.42 14.32
C PHE A 44 3.93 32.61 14.55
N SER A 45 3.51 33.86 14.67
CA SER A 45 2.09 34.19 14.80
C SER A 45 1.32 33.82 13.52
N PRO A 46 -0.02 33.64 13.61
CA PRO A 46 -0.84 33.28 12.45
C PRO A 46 -0.65 34.23 11.26
N LYS A 47 -0.50 35.54 11.50
CA LYS A 47 -0.26 36.54 10.45
C LYS A 47 1.06 36.31 9.70
N ILE A 48 2.10 35.87 10.39
CA ILE A 48 3.41 35.61 9.78
C ILE A 48 3.39 34.32 8.98
N ALA A 49 2.71 33.29 9.49
CA ALA A 49 2.48 32.05 8.75
C ALA A 49 1.66 32.30 7.47
N GLU A 50 0.60 33.11 7.57
CA GLU A 50 -0.21 33.55 6.43
C GLU A 50 0.60 34.32 5.40
N PHE A 51 1.37 35.31 5.86
CA PHE A 51 2.24 36.10 5.00
C PHE A 51 3.28 35.23 4.28
N LEU A 52 3.91 34.30 4.99
CA LEU A 52 4.88 33.37 4.41
C LEU A 52 4.21 32.51 3.34
N LEU A 53 3.05 31.92 3.64
CA LEU A 53 2.32 31.07 2.71
C LEU A 53 1.88 31.86 1.47
N ASP A 54 1.27 33.02 1.64
CA ASP A 54 0.69 33.81 0.56
C ASP A 54 1.77 34.33 -0.41
N LYS A 55 2.94 34.72 0.11
CA LYS A 55 4.10 35.11 -0.72
C LYS A 55 4.74 33.90 -1.42
N LEU A 56 4.70 32.70 -0.83
CA LEU A 56 5.17 31.47 -1.45
C LEU A 56 4.15 30.82 -2.39
N ALA A 57 2.86 31.11 -2.27
CA ALA A 57 1.81 30.58 -3.14
C ALA A 57 1.77 31.29 -4.50
N LYS A 58 2.20 32.57 -4.57
CA LYS A 58 2.19 33.39 -5.81
C LYS A 58 3.28 32.93 -6.81
N ARG A 59 2.96 31.88 -7.58
CA ARG A 59 3.89 31.11 -8.46
C ARG A 59 4.50 31.92 -9.61
N LYS A 60 3.73 32.84 -10.21
CA LYS A 60 4.17 33.61 -11.38
C LYS A 60 5.18 34.71 -11.04
N ASP A 61 5.36 35.00 -9.75
CA ASP A 61 6.29 36.00 -9.28
C ASP A 61 7.67 35.38 -9.04
N LYS A 62 8.56 35.46 -10.04
CA LYS A 62 9.99 35.14 -9.89
C LYS A 62 10.76 36.22 -9.13
N GLY A 63 10.05 37.10 -8.41
CA GLY A 63 10.63 38.18 -7.63
C GLY A 63 11.65 37.69 -6.59
N ARG A 64 12.66 38.52 -6.36
CA ARG A 64 13.75 38.30 -5.38
C ARG A 64 13.23 37.96 -3.98
N ILE A 65 12.04 38.46 -3.61
CA ILE A 65 11.39 38.18 -2.33
C ILE A 65 11.07 36.69 -2.21
N ARG A 66 10.40 36.09 -3.20
CA ARG A 66 10.06 34.65 -3.18
C ARG A 66 11.30 33.78 -3.05
N GLN A 67 12.36 34.09 -3.79
CA GLN A 67 13.63 33.32 -3.73
C GLN A 67 14.24 33.32 -2.32
N GLU A 68 14.21 34.45 -1.62
CA GLU A 68 14.69 34.54 -0.24
C GLU A 68 13.78 33.81 0.75
N LEU A 69 12.47 33.80 0.51
CA LEU A 69 11.54 33.03 1.35
C LEU A 69 11.72 31.52 1.14
N VAL A 70 11.93 31.06 -0.09
CA VAL A 70 12.28 29.67 -0.37
C VAL A 70 13.64 29.31 0.26
N SER A 71 14.63 30.20 0.21
CA SER A 71 15.92 29.97 0.86
C SER A 71 15.78 29.87 2.38
N PHE A 72 14.88 30.63 2.99
CA PHE A 72 14.52 30.52 4.40
C PHE A 72 13.85 29.17 4.71
N THR A 73 12.86 28.74 3.93
CA THR A 73 12.15 27.48 4.16
C THR A 73 13.04 26.24 3.97
N LEU A 74 14.08 26.33 3.14
CA LEU A 74 15.12 25.29 3.03
C LEU A 74 16.08 25.27 4.23
N ARG A 75 16.34 26.42 4.87
CA ARG A 75 17.22 26.52 6.05
C ARG A 75 16.50 26.17 7.36
N LEU A 76 15.20 26.45 7.44
CA LEU A 76 14.39 26.25 8.64
C LEU A 76 14.49 24.83 9.24
N PRO A 77 14.45 23.71 8.48
CA PRO A 77 14.59 22.38 9.03
C PRO A 77 15.91 22.17 9.78
N SER A 78 17.02 22.68 9.25
CA SER A 78 18.34 22.56 9.91
C SER A 78 18.43 23.40 11.19
N LEU A 79 17.79 24.57 11.22
CA LEU A 79 17.71 25.40 12.43
C LEU A 79 16.89 24.73 13.53
N VAL A 80 15.79 24.09 13.15
CA VAL A 80 14.89 23.38 14.07
C VAL A 80 15.55 22.10 14.59
N ALA A 81 16.21 21.34 13.71
CA ALA A 81 16.98 20.15 14.09
C ALA A 81 18.08 20.47 15.13
N ALA A 82 18.64 21.68 15.11
CA ALA A 82 19.65 22.13 16.08
C ALA A 82 19.09 22.45 17.48
N PHE A 83 17.76 22.43 17.69
CA PHE A 83 17.18 22.67 19.01
C PHE A 83 17.47 21.52 19.99
N SER A 84 17.63 21.88 21.27
CA SER A 84 17.97 20.93 22.33
C SER A 84 16.82 20.03 22.79
N THR A 85 15.57 20.34 22.43
CA THR A 85 14.37 19.64 22.94
C THR A 85 13.34 19.45 21.83
N ALA A 86 12.74 18.26 21.79
CA ALA A 86 11.69 17.92 20.83
C ALA A 86 10.44 18.81 20.98
N SER A 87 10.08 19.22 22.20
CA SER A 87 8.96 20.15 22.45
C SER A 87 9.15 21.49 21.73
N LYS A 88 10.39 22.02 21.74
CA LYS A 88 10.73 23.26 21.03
C LYS A 88 10.62 23.09 19.51
N GLN A 89 11.02 21.93 18.97
CA GLN A 89 10.88 21.61 17.55
C GLN A 89 9.41 21.54 17.14
N LEU A 90 8.59 20.87 17.95
CA LEU A 90 7.16 20.73 17.73
C LEU A 90 6.41 22.04 17.85
N SER A 91 6.83 22.95 18.72
CA SER A 91 6.20 24.27 18.79
C SER A 91 6.31 25.02 17.47
N VAL A 92 7.43 24.90 16.74
CA VAL A 92 7.58 25.52 15.41
C VAL A 92 6.67 24.82 14.39
N LEU A 93 6.67 23.48 14.37
CA LEU A 93 5.78 22.70 13.50
C LEU A 93 4.30 23.08 13.72
N ARG A 94 3.85 23.14 14.98
CA ARG A 94 2.49 23.52 15.36
C ARG A 94 2.11 24.92 14.89
N CYS A 95 3.04 25.88 14.93
CA CYS A 95 2.79 27.23 14.43
C CYS A 95 2.59 27.24 12.92
N LEU A 96 3.37 26.46 12.18
CA LEU A 96 3.21 26.33 10.74
C LEU A 96 1.93 25.59 10.36
N PHE A 97 1.42 24.70 11.22
CA PHE A 97 0.13 24.00 11.05
C PHE A 97 -1.08 24.72 11.70
N SER A 98 -0.91 25.93 12.23
CA SER A 98 -1.85 26.52 13.21
C SER A 98 -3.24 26.89 12.66
N SER A 99 -3.47 26.78 11.35
CA SER A 99 -4.79 26.85 10.77
C SER A 99 -5.00 25.78 9.68
N PRO A 100 -6.26 25.36 9.44
CA PRO A 100 -6.61 24.34 8.45
C PRO A 100 -6.10 24.63 7.03
N ALA A 101 -5.90 25.89 6.67
CA ALA A 101 -5.33 26.28 5.38
C ALA A 101 -3.84 25.90 5.21
N TYR A 102 -3.14 25.61 6.32
CA TYR A 102 -1.70 25.30 6.31
C TYR A 102 -1.39 23.80 6.39
N ILE A 103 -2.42 22.97 6.46
CA ILE A 103 -2.32 21.51 6.41
C ILE A 103 -1.59 21.06 5.13
N HIS A 104 -1.79 21.79 4.04
CA HIS A 104 -1.15 21.58 2.74
C HIS A 104 0.05 22.50 2.49
N PHE A 105 0.72 23.02 3.54
CA PHE A 105 1.83 23.97 3.39
C PHE A 105 2.84 23.55 2.33
N ASP A 106 3.42 22.36 2.44
CA ASP A 106 4.46 21.87 1.52
C ASP A 106 3.95 21.72 0.07
N ALA A 107 2.67 21.39 -0.12
CA ALA A 107 2.05 21.32 -1.45
C ALA A 107 1.83 22.73 -2.04
N ILE A 108 1.33 23.67 -1.23
CA ILE A 108 1.09 25.07 -1.64
C ILE A 108 2.41 25.77 -1.98
N THR A 109 3.44 25.55 -1.17
CA THR A 109 4.75 26.18 -1.36
C THR A 109 5.64 25.44 -2.36
N ARG A 110 5.28 24.20 -2.73
CA ARG A 110 6.14 23.22 -3.44
C ARG A 110 7.51 23.06 -2.76
N THR A 111 7.51 22.96 -1.43
CA THR A 111 8.70 22.69 -0.60
C THR A 111 8.58 21.37 0.14
N LYS A 112 9.68 20.86 0.69
CA LYS A 112 9.68 19.70 1.61
C LYS A 112 10.02 20.15 3.04
N THR A 113 9.60 21.34 3.43
CA THR A 113 10.05 21.99 4.67
C THR A 113 9.50 21.28 5.89
N LEU A 114 8.20 21.01 5.91
CA LEU A 114 7.57 20.29 7.02
C LEU A 114 8.00 18.82 7.02
N ALA A 115 8.04 18.19 5.85
CA ALA A 115 8.54 16.81 5.71
C ALA A 115 9.98 16.65 6.26
N ASN A 116 10.88 17.59 5.95
CA ASN A 116 12.26 17.57 6.45
C ASN A 116 12.34 17.87 7.95
N MET A 117 11.50 18.75 8.49
CA MET A 117 11.42 19.01 9.93
C MET A 117 10.94 17.78 10.69
N ILE A 118 9.88 17.11 10.20
CA ILE A 118 9.34 15.88 10.80
C ILE A 118 10.41 14.76 10.76
N SER A 119 11.13 14.63 9.65
CA SER A 119 12.21 13.64 9.49
C SER A 119 13.41 13.88 10.43
N SER A 120 13.53 15.08 11.01
CA SER A 120 14.58 15.42 11.97
C SER A 120 14.20 15.17 13.44
N LEU A 121 12.94 14.79 13.70
CA LEU A 121 12.47 14.49 15.06
C LEU A 121 13.06 13.18 15.58
N ASN A 122 13.38 13.16 16.88
CA ASN A 122 13.72 11.92 17.59
C ASN A 122 12.45 11.15 18.01
N GLY A 123 12.60 9.94 18.57
CA GLY A 123 11.48 9.10 19.00
C GLY A 123 10.51 9.75 20.00
N GLU A 124 11.02 10.59 20.90
CA GLU A 124 10.18 11.39 21.82
C GLU A 124 9.37 12.46 21.08
N GLY A 125 10.00 13.16 20.12
CA GLY A 125 9.33 14.14 19.28
C GLY A 125 8.25 13.53 18.40
N ILE A 126 8.47 12.32 17.87
CA ILE A 126 7.45 11.61 17.09
C ILE A 126 6.25 11.27 17.95
N LYS A 127 6.45 10.78 19.19
CA LYS A 127 5.33 10.50 20.12
C LYS A 127 4.52 11.76 20.44
N MET A 128 5.21 12.87 20.74
CA MET A 128 4.54 14.15 21.00
C MET A 128 3.83 14.71 19.74
N TYR A 129 4.36 14.44 18.54
CA TYR A 129 3.71 14.79 17.28
C TYR A 129 2.45 13.94 17.04
N LEU A 130 2.54 12.63 17.29
CA LEU A 130 1.41 11.70 17.19
C LEU A 130 0.28 12.10 18.14
N GLU A 131 0.61 12.44 19.39
CA GLU A 131 -0.38 12.90 20.37
C GLU A 131 -1.08 14.20 19.90
N TRP A 132 -0.32 15.14 19.34
CA TRP A 132 -0.87 16.35 18.76
C TRP A 132 -1.80 16.09 17.57
N LEU A 133 -1.44 15.15 16.68
CA LEU A 133 -2.29 14.74 15.57
C LEU A 133 -3.61 14.13 16.06
N LYS A 134 -3.57 13.31 17.12
CA LYS A 134 -4.77 12.75 17.76
C LYS A 134 -5.63 13.84 18.39
N GLU A 135 -5.04 14.80 19.10
CA GLU A 135 -5.77 15.95 19.65
C GLU A 135 -6.48 16.73 18.52
N LEU A 136 -5.78 16.96 17.40
CA LEU A 136 -6.33 17.67 16.25
C LEU A 136 -7.46 16.90 15.56
N PHE A 137 -7.42 15.56 15.55
CA PHE A 137 -8.44 14.71 14.95
C PHE A 137 -9.83 14.90 15.59
N PHE A 138 -9.84 15.22 16.89
CA PHE A 138 -11.06 15.46 17.64
C PHE A 138 -11.42 16.94 17.74
N LYS A 139 -10.45 17.86 17.69
CA LYS A 139 -10.72 19.28 17.85
C LYS A 139 -11.61 19.80 16.72
N GLU A 140 -12.80 20.32 17.04
CA GLU A 140 -13.60 21.10 16.09
C GLU A 140 -12.75 22.26 15.58
N THR A 141 -12.35 22.20 14.32
CA THR A 141 -11.72 23.31 13.63
C THR A 141 -12.82 24.27 13.17
N GLU A 142 -12.55 25.57 13.22
CA GLU A 142 -13.41 26.60 12.61
C GLU A 142 -13.47 26.48 11.07
N SER A 143 -12.83 25.46 10.47
CA SER A 143 -12.89 25.18 9.03
C SER A 143 -14.21 24.56 8.61
N ALA A 144 -14.68 24.95 7.43
CA ALA A 144 -15.80 24.33 6.76
C ALA A 144 -15.52 22.85 6.39
N ASP A 145 -14.26 22.48 6.19
CA ASP A 145 -13.82 21.12 5.89
C ASP A 145 -13.15 20.47 7.11
N PHE A 146 -13.92 19.73 7.90
CA PHE A 146 -13.42 18.96 9.04
C PHE A 146 -13.02 17.53 8.64
N ALA A 147 -13.67 16.99 7.61
CA ALA A 147 -13.41 15.64 7.11
C ALA A 147 -12.04 15.56 6.42
N GLY A 148 -11.69 16.55 5.60
CA GLY A 148 -10.38 16.63 4.96
C GLY A 148 -9.22 16.79 5.96
N VAL A 149 -9.43 17.51 7.07
CA VAL A 149 -8.44 17.57 8.16
C VAL A 149 -8.20 16.17 8.75
N ARG A 150 -9.27 15.42 9.05
CA ARG A 150 -9.14 14.06 9.58
C ARG A 150 -8.46 13.11 8.59
N ARG A 151 -8.81 13.20 7.30
CA ARG A 151 -8.17 12.44 6.22
C ARG A 151 -6.67 12.75 6.16
N TRP A 152 -6.30 14.03 6.18
CA TRP A 152 -4.91 14.44 6.20
C TRP A 152 -4.17 13.91 7.44
N ILE A 153 -4.77 13.98 8.64
CA ILE A 153 -4.15 13.46 9.87
C ILE A 153 -3.82 11.98 9.72
N CYS A 154 -4.78 11.18 9.24
CA CYS A 154 -4.57 9.75 9.05
C CYS A 154 -3.47 9.48 8.01
N ARG A 155 -3.46 10.23 6.91
CA ARG A 155 -2.41 10.15 5.89
C ARG A 155 -1.04 10.51 6.48
N GLN A 156 -0.94 11.57 7.28
CA GLN A 156 0.31 11.96 7.95
C GLN A 156 0.83 10.87 8.89
N MET A 157 -0.05 10.27 9.71
CA MET A 157 0.32 9.18 10.60
C MET A 157 0.89 7.99 9.80
N LEU A 158 0.29 7.65 8.66
CA LEU A 158 0.80 6.60 7.78
C LEU A 158 2.12 7.01 7.09
N THR A 159 2.26 8.27 6.65
CA THR A 159 3.51 8.79 6.09
C THR A 159 4.68 8.66 7.07
N LEU A 160 4.45 8.89 8.37
CA LEU A 160 5.47 8.65 9.40
C LEU A 160 5.95 7.19 9.41
N MET A 161 5.02 6.23 9.24
CA MET A 161 5.34 4.80 9.22
C MET A 161 6.06 4.36 7.93
N LYS A 162 5.72 4.99 6.79
CA LYS A 162 6.37 4.74 5.48
C LYS A 162 7.79 5.36 5.42
N ASN A 163 8.01 6.51 6.05
CA ASN A 163 9.27 7.27 5.91
C ASN A 163 10.48 6.57 6.55
N PRO A 164 11.55 6.24 5.78
CA PRO A 164 12.73 5.56 6.30
C PRO A 164 13.62 6.43 7.20
N ASN A 165 13.52 7.76 7.10
CA ASN A 165 14.32 8.69 7.91
C ASN A 165 13.78 8.86 9.33
N VAL A 166 12.53 8.44 9.58
CA VAL A 166 11.87 8.56 10.88
C VAL A 166 12.31 7.38 11.78
N PRO A 167 12.80 7.64 13.00
CA PRO A 167 13.12 6.59 13.98
C PRO A 167 11.99 5.57 14.17
N ARG A 168 12.25 4.31 13.76
CA ARG A 168 11.31 3.20 13.93
C ARG A 168 11.35 2.70 15.37
N GLU A 169 10.29 2.98 16.13
CA GLU A 169 10.11 2.48 17.50
C GLU A 169 8.77 1.76 17.64
N GLU A 170 8.79 0.66 18.38
CA GLU A 170 7.60 -0.17 18.63
C GLU A 170 6.45 0.64 19.25
N GLY A 171 6.77 1.55 20.17
CA GLY A 171 5.77 2.30 20.95
C GLY A 171 4.81 3.09 20.06
N TRP A 172 5.33 4.07 19.31
CA TRP A 172 4.49 4.97 18.53
C TRP A 172 3.86 4.29 17.30
N MET A 173 4.55 3.32 16.69
CA MET A 173 4.02 2.61 15.51
C MET A 173 2.82 1.72 15.88
N MET A 174 2.90 1.00 17.01
CA MET A 174 1.77 0.23 17.52
C MET A 174 0.63 1.15 17.94
N GLU A 175 0.94 2.29 18.53
CA GLU A 175 -0.04 3.28 18.95
C GLU A 175 -0.79 3.91 17.76
N ALA A 176 -0.11 4.13 16.63
CA ALA A 176 -0.71 4.58 15.37
C ALA A 176 -1.64 3.51 14.77
N ALA A 177 -1.17 2.26 14.70
CA ALA A 177 -2.00 1.14 14.21
C ALA A 177 -3.24 0.90 15.07
N GLN A 178 -3.12 0.98 16.40
CA GLN A 178 -4.26 0.87 17.32
C GLN A 178 -5.24 2.03 17.15
N PHE A 179 -4.75 3.24 16.89
CA PHE A 179 -5.61 4.39 16.60
C PHE A 179 -6.43 4.18 15.32
N PHE A 180 -5.80 3.74 14.22
CA PHE A 180 -6.54 3.41 13.00
C PHE A 180 -7.57 2.32 13.24
N PHE A 181 -7.19 1.24 13.94
CA PHE A 181 -8.09 0.13 14.24
C PHE A 181 -9.34 0.57 15.02
N LEU A 182 -9.15 1.37 16.08
CA LEU A 182 -10.24 1.88 16.90
C LEU A 182 -11.23 2.72 16.07
N HIS A 183 -10.73 3.66 15.26
CA HIS A 183 -11.58 4.60 14.54
C HIS A 183 -12.14 4.06 13.23
N ALA A 184 -11.55 3.00 12.68
CA ALA A 184 -12.11 2.26 11.56
C ALA A 184 -13.34 1.43 11.98
N PHE A 185 -13.20 0.59 13.02
CA PHE A 185 -14.16 -0.49 13.30
C PHE A 185 -15.02 -0.30 14.55
N PHE A 186 -14.74 0.72 15.37
CA PHE A 186 -15.46 0.97 16.61
C PHE A 186 -15.97 2.41 16.70
N GLU A 187 -17.05 2.56 17.45
CA GLU A 187 -17.57 3.84 17.94
C GLU A 187 -17.23 3.99 19.42
N VAL A 188 -16.74 5.16 19.84
CA VAL A 188 -16.44 5.42 21.25
C VAL A 188 -17.68 5.99 21.94
N LYS A 189 -18.24 5.24 22.90
CA LYS A 189 -19.43 5.68 23.63
C LYS A 189 -19.13 6.94 24.44
N ASN A 190 -20.05 7.89 24.41
CA ASN A 190 -19.95 9.21 25.08
C ASN A 190 -18.96 10.21 24.46
N GLN A 191 -18.57 10.09 23.18
CA GLN A 191 -17.96 11.19 22.41
C GLN A 191 -18.97 12.30 22.05
N ALA A 192 -19.80 12.72 23.01
CA ALA A 192 -20.92 13.65 22.81
C ALA A 192 -20.52 15.06 22.32
N ASN A 193 -19.22 15.35 22.20
CA ASN A 193 -18.67 16.66 21.84
C ASN A 193 -17.91 16.66 20.50
N TYR A 194 -17.97 15.59 19.69
CA TYR A 194 -17.23 15.51 18.43
C TYR A 194 -18.13 15.11 17.27
N PRO A 195 -17.93 15.68 16.06
CA PRO A 195 -18.69 15.26 14.89
C PRO A 195 -18.40 13.79 14.57
N PRO A 196 -19.43 13.00 14.17
CA PRO A 196 -19.27 11.58 13.86
C PRO A 196 -18.31 11.41 12.68
N ILE A 197 -17.61 10.27 12.65
CA ILE A 197 -16.77 9.89 11.50
C ILE A 197 -17.69 9.27 10.44
N THR A 198 -17.68 9.82 9.23
CA THR A 198 -18.47 9.36 8.07
C THR A 198 -18.01 7.98 7.58
N GLY A 199 -18.87 7.28 6.84
CA GLY A 199 -18.57 5.95 6.29
C GLY A 199 -17.30 5.94 5.42
N ASP A 200 -17.23 6.83 4.44
CA ASP A 200 -16.09 6.93 3.50
C ASP A 200 -14.76 7.14 4.23
N LEU A 201 -14.72 8.05 5.21
CA LEU A 201 -13.52 8.29 6.01
C LEU A 201 -13.14 7.07 6.85
N ARG A 202 -14.11 6.28 7.33
CA ARG A 202 -13.80 5.04 8.07
C ARG A 202 -13.20 3.98 7.18
N GLU A 203 -13.68 3.84 5.95
CA GLU A 203 -13.11 2.89 5.01
C GLU A 203 -11.66 3.26 4.68
N GLU A 204 -11.39 4.55 4.45
CA GLU A 204 -10.01 5.03 4.31
C GLU A 204 -9.17 4.72 5.56
N ILE A 205 -9.68 4.99 6.78
CA ILE A 205 -8.96 4.67 8.01
C ILE A 205 -8.71 3.15 8.13
N ALA A 206 -9.65 2.32 7.69
CA ALA A 206 -9.49 0.86 7.65
C ALA A 206 -8.37 0.45 6.70
N GLN A 207 -8.27 1.07 5.52
CA GLN A 207 -7.14 0.85 4.61
C GLN A 207 -5.81 1.26 5.22
N HIS A 208 -5.75 2.43 5.85
CA HIS A 208 -4.55 2.90 6.56
C HIS A 208 -4.16 1.93 7.68
N PHE A 209 -5.13 1.32 8.36
CA PHE A 209 -4.87 0.25 9.34
C PHE A 209 -4.19 -0.96 8.68
N TYR A 210 -4.71 -1.47 7.56
CA TYR A 210 -4.11 -2.62 6.88
C TYR A 210 -2.71 -2.31 6.32
N SER A 211 -2.49 -1.10 5.77
CA SER A 211 -1.15 -0.64 5.39
C SER A 211 -0.21 -0.56 6.60
N ALA A 212 -0.69 -0.10 7.76
CA ALA A 212 0.09 -0.09 8.99
C ALA A 212 0.45 -1.51 9.47
N VAL A 213 -0.51 -2.45 9.41
CA VAL A 213 -0.28 -3.88 9.73
C VAL A 213 0.78 -4.47 8.81
N GLU A 214 0.76 -4.12 7.53
CA GLU A 214 1.75 -4.56 6.55
C GLU A 214 3.14 -4.05 6.87
N ILE A 215 3.30 -2.74 7.09
CA ILE A 215 4.58 -2.14 7.49
C ILE A 215 5.10 -2.82 8.75
N LEU A 216 4.23 -3.08 9.72
CA LEU A 216 4.60 -3.75 10.97
C LEU A 216 4.98 -5.22 10.76
N SER A 217 4.30 -5.93 9.86
CA SER A 217 4.54 -7.34 9.53
C SER A 217 5.81 -7.54 8.73
N ASN A 218 6.20 -6.55 7.92
CA ASN A 218 7.41 -6.57 7.09
C ASN A 218 8.62 -5.92 7.76
N SER A 219 8.42 -5.21 8.87
CA SER A 219 9.53 -4.62 9.63
C SER A 219 10.27 -5.70 10.44
N PRO A 220 11.61 -5.74 10.40
CA PRO A 220 12.37 -6.58 11.32
C PRO A 220 12.15 -6.12 12.77
N PRO A 221 12.55 -6.92 13.77
CA PRO A 221 12.49 -6.49 15.15
C PRO A 221 13.39 -5.26 15.33
N PHE A 222 12.81 -4.18 15.86
CA PHE A 222 13.54 -2.94 16.07
C PHE A 222 14.64 -3.17 17.13
N HIS A 223 15.88 -2.81 16.80
CA HIS A 223 17.06 -2.96 17.67
C HIS A 223 17.47 -4.41 18.06
N ALA A 224 17.06 -5.45 17.30
CA ALA A 224 17.52 -6.82 17.55
C ALA A 224 18.86 -7.16 16.87
N GLU A 225 19.58 -8.12 17.44
CA GLU A 225 20.80 -8.69 16.85
C GLU A 225 20.49 -9.37 15.49
N PRO A 226 21.42 -9.29 14.52
CA PRO A 226 21.17 -9.67 13.12
C PRO A 226 20.78 -11.13 12.87
N ASP A 227 21.00 -12.03 13.82
CA ASP A 227 20.93 -13.49 13.61
C ASP A 227 19.53 -14.12 13.83
N LEU A 228 18.51 -13.34 14.23
CA LEU A 228 17.14 -13.86 14.48
C LEU A 228 16.03 -13.04 13.78
N ARG A 229 16.16 -12.80 12.47
CA ARG A 229 15.21 -11.98 11.69
C ARG A 229 13.95 -12.76 11.27
N LEU A 230 12.99 -12.95 12.18
CA LEU A 230 11.59 -13.10 11.76
C LEU A 230 10.98 -11.69 11.62
N HIS A 231 10.53 -11.33 10.42
CA HIS A 231 9.75 -10.10 10.21
C HIS A 231 8.45 -10.16 11.01
N GLY A 232 7.95 -9.01 11.43
CA GLY A 232 6.68 -8.92 12.17
C GLY A 232 6.76 -9.26 13.65
N VAL A 233 7.97 -9.51 14.18
CA VAL A 233 8.21 -9.79 15.60
C VAL A 233 8.66 -8.51 16.31
N ALA A 234 8.05 -8.24 17.46
CA ALA A 234 8.40 -7.15 18.35
C ALA A 234 9.68 -7.45 19.16
N PRO A 235 10.30 -6.46 19.82
CA PRO A 235 11.53 -6.66 20.59
C PRO A 235 11.41 -7.67 21.75
N ASP A 236 10.19 -7.96 22.21
CA ASP A 236 9.87 -8.94 23.24
C ASP A 236 9.73 -10.38 22.70
N GLY A 237 9.92 -10.59 21.40
CA GLY A 237 9.78 -11.89 20.73
C GLY A 237 8.34 -12.25 20.37
N THR A 238 7.37 -11.38 20.62
CA THR A 238 5.96 -11.62 20.26
C THR A 238 5.62 -11.06 18.88
N LEU A 239 4.67 -11.66 18.16
CA LEU A 239 4.22 -11.12 16.87
C LEU A 239 3.45 -9.80 17.09
N ARG A 240 3.74 -8.77 16.31
CA ARG A 240 3.00 -7.48 16.38
C ARG A 240 1.52 -7.68 16.08
N ALA A 241 1.19 -8.54 15.11
CA ALA A 241 -0.18 -8.93 14.82
C ALA A 241 -0.89 -9.56 16.03
N TYR A 242 -0.17 -10.31 16.89
CA TYR A 242 -0.73 -10.85 18.14
C TYR A 242 -1.10 -9.74 19.13
N LYS A 243 -0.29 -8.68 19.23
CA LYS A 243 -0.61 -7.51 20.06
C LYS A 243 -1.85 -6.78 19.55
N LEU A 244 -1.98 -6.63 18.23
CA LEU A 244 -3.17 -5.99 17.60
C LEU A 244 -4.44 -6.82 17.82
N VAL A 245 -4.37 -8.14 17.63
CA VAL A 245 -5.52 -9.03 17.88
C VAL A 245 -5.91 -9.04 19.36
N ASN A 246 -4.97 -8.99 20.29
CA ASN A 246 -5.27 -8.83 21.72
C ASN A 246 -5.87 -7.47 22.06
N HIS A 247 -5.45 -6.40 21.38
CA HIS A 247 -6.08 -5.10 21.49
C HIS A 247 -7.53 -5.15 21.01
N ALA A 248 -7.79 -5.77 19.84
CA ALA A 248 -9.13 -5.99 19.32
C ALA A 248 -10.02 -6.78 20.28
N LYS A 249 -9.51 -7.88 20.86
CA LYS A 249 -10.18 -8.66 21.91
C LYS A 249 -10.56 -7.80 23.13
N THR A 250 -9.67 -6.89 23.53
CA THR A 250 -9.90 -5.98 24.66
C THR A 250 -11.01 -4.98 24.32
N LEU A 251 -11.03 -4.45 23.10
CA LEU A 251 -12.08 -3.53 22.62
C LEU A 251 -13.44 -4.22 22.53
N LEU A 252 -13.52 -5.44 21.98
CA LEU A 252 -14.74 -6.23 21.92
C LEU A 252 -15.33 -6.53 23.31
N SER A 253 -14.49 -6.59 24.34
CA SER A 253 -14.91 -6.85 25.73
C SER A 253 -15.19 -5.57 26.54
N SER A 254 -14.96 -4.39 25.96
CA SER A 254 -15.01 -3.11 26.67
C SER A 254 -16.39 -2.47 26.57
N ASP A 255 -16.93 -2.01 27.70
CA ASP A 255 -18.21 -1.30 27.72
C ASP A 255 -18.13 0.10 27.09
N SER A 256 -16.93 0.68 26.99
CA SER A 256 -16.68 2.06 26.54
C SER A 256 -16.73 2.25 25.03
N VAL A 257 -16.71 1.18 24.25
CA VAL A 257 -16.74 1.21 22.78
C VAL A 257 -17.83 0.28 22.26
N GLU A 258 -18.27 0.50 21.04
CA GLU A 258 -19.24 -0.34 20.34
C GLU A 258 -18.66 -0.74 18.98
N CYS A 259 -18.72 -2.02 18.65
CA CYS A 259 -18.29 -2.48 17.32
C CYS A 259 -19.35 -2.07 16.30
N LEU A 260 -18.94 -1.42 15.21
CA LEU A 260 -19.86 -0.90 14.19
C LEU A 260 -20.60 -2.05 13.47
N THR A 261 -19.89 -3.14 13.24
CA THR A 261 -20.38 -4.38 12.63
C THR A 261 -20.32 -5.49 13.68
N PRO A 262 -21.36 -5.65 14.52
CA PRO A 262 -21.34 -6.67 15.57
C PRO A 262 -21.23 -8.06 14.96
N PHE A 263 -20.39 -8.89 15.58
CA PHE A 263 -20.21 -10.27 15.12
C PHE A 263 -21.49 -11.07 15.33
N SER A 264 -21.84 -11.90 14.34
CA SER A 264 -22.85 -12.94 14.52
C SER A 264 -22.34 -14.00 15.51
N GLU A 265 -23.25 -14.85 16.01
CA GLU A 265 -22.87 -15.93 16.93
C GLU A 265 -21.81 -16.86 16.30
N GLU A 266 -21.93 -17.15 15.00
CA GLU A 266 -20.99 -17.97 14.24
C GLU A 266 -19.61 -17.31 14.14
N VAL A 267 -19.56 -16.03 13.77
CA VAL A 267 -18.31 -15.26 13.65
C VAL A 267 -17.63 -15.12 15.02
N GLN A 268 -18.41 -14.92 16.08
CA GLN A 268 -17.90 -14.83 17.44
C GLN A 268 -17.29 -16.17 17.90
N GLU A 269 -17.94 -17.30 17.62
CA GLU A 269 -17.41 -18.63 17.95
C GLU A 269 -16.11 -18.92 17.20
N ALA A 270 -16.05 -18.60 15.90
CA ALA A 270 -14.84 -18.73 15.09
C ALA A 270 -13.70 -17.86 15.62
N TRP A 271 -13.99 -16.60 16.00
CA TRP A 271 -13.04 -15.67 16.60
C TRP A 271 -12.48 -16.17 17.94
N GLU A 272 -13.34 -16.61 18.86
CA GLU A 272 -12.93 -17.14 20.16
C GLU A 272 -12.08 -18.40 20.03
N THR A 273 -12.44 -19.28 19.08
CA THR A 273 -11.68 -20.49 18.76
C THR A 273 -10.30 -20.13 18.18
N MET A 274 -10.25 -19.17 17.27
CA MET A 274 -9.00 -18.64 16.71
C MET A 274 -8.07 -18.11 17.82
N ILE A 275 -8.57 -17.24 18.70
CA ILE A 275 -7.79 -16.70 19.83
C ILE A 275 -7.26 -17.83 20.72
N SER A 276 -8.10 -18.81 21.05
CA SER A 276 -7.73 -19.96 21.88
C SER A 276 -6.61 -20.79 21.23
N THR A 277 -6.67 -20.99 19.92
CA THR A 277 -5.64 -21.72 19.16
C THR A 277 -4.35 -20.92 19.07
N VAL A 278 -4.41 -19.63 18.77
CA VAL A 278 -3.25 -18.72 18.76
C VAL A 278 -2.55 -18.68 20.12
N ASP A 279 -3.29 -18.58 21.23
CA ASP A 279 -2.73 -18.61 22.58
C ASP A 279 -2.06 -19.95 22.90
N LYS A 280 -2.60 -21.08 22.42
CA LYS A 280 -1.97 -22.40 22.56
C LYS A 280 -0.67 -22.49 21.75
N ILE A 281 -0.64 -21.94 20.53
CA ILE A 281 0.55 -21.93 19.69
C ILE A 281 1.61 -21.05 20.34
N HIS A 282 1.24 -19.84 20.75
CA HIS A 282 2.15 -18.89 21.38
C HIS A 282 2.81 -19.46 22.65
N LYS A 283 2.05 -20.18 23.50
CA LYS A 283 2.57 -20.85 24.70
C LYS A 283 3.46 -22.06 24.43
N LYS A 284 3.26 -22.78 23.33
CA LYS A 284 3.96 -24.04 23.04
C LYS A 284 5.26 -23.87 22.27
N TYR A 285 5.42 -22.78 21.53
CA TYR A 285 6.45 -22.64 20.51
C TYR A 285 7.45 -21.51 20.76
N SER A 286 7.56 -21.04 22.01
CA SER A 286 8.57 -20.03 22.40
C SER A 286 10.03 -20.51 22.27
N ASP A 287 10.30 -21.83 22.24
CA ASP A 287 11.68 -22.34 22.50
C ASP A 287 12.18 -23.51 21.60
N SER A 288 11.59 -23.87 20.45
CA SER A 288 12.16 -24.98 19.63
C SER A 288 11.96 -24.92 18.11
N THR A 289 12.85 -25.56 17.36
CA THR A 289 12.89 -25.67 15.88
C THR A 289 11.68 -26.39 15.25
N SER A 290 10.85 -27.09 16.05
CA SER A 290 9.53 -27.61 15.63
C SER A 290 8.47 -26.51 15.50
N ALA A 291 8.81 -25.25 15.80
CA ALA A 291 7.93 -24.08 15.79
C ALA A 291 7.57 -23.53 14.42
N THR A 292 8.26 -23.91 13.34
CA THR A 292 8.11 -23.23 12.05
C THR A 292 6.70 -23.34 11.49
N ALA A 293 6.14 -24.55 11.37
CA ALA A 293 4.75 -24.74 10.91
C ALA A 293 3.73 -24.08 11.84
N GLY A 294 3.91 -24.19 13.16
CA GLY A 294 3.06 -23.52 14.15
C GLY A 294 3.05 -21.99 13.98
N LEU A 295 4.20 -21.38 13.72
CA LEU A 295 4.32 -19.94 13.45
C LEU A 295 3.63 -19.52 12.15
N ALA A 296 3.68 -20.34 11.09
CA ALA A 296 2.95 -20.06 9.85
C ALA A 296 1.43 -20.04 10.09
N PHE A 297 0.90 -21.06 10.77
CA PHE A 297 -0.51 -21.08 11.16
C PHE A 297 -0.86 -19.91 12.09
N GLN A 298 0.01 -19.58 13.04
CA GLN A 298 -0.20 -18.44 13.91
C GLN A 298 -0.33 -17.15 13.11
N LEU A 299 0.55 -16.93 12.12
CA LEU A 299 0.49 -15.76 11.25
C LEU A 299 -0.81 -15.73 10.44
N LEU A 300 -1.20 -16.86 9.82
CA LEU A 300 -2.45 -16.96 9.06
C LEU A 300 -3.67 -16.67 9.94
N PHE A 301 -3.77 -17.28 11.13
CA PHE A 301 -4.86 -17.02 12.07
C PHE A 301 -4.94 -15.55 12.48
N LEU A 302 -3.80 -14.93 12.79
CA LEU A 302 -3.77 -13.53 13.20
C LEU A 302 -4.22 -12.59 12.08
N GLN A 303 -3.79 -12.85 10.85
CA GLN A 303 -4.06 -11.98 9.70
C GLN A 303 -5.51 -12.14 9.22
N VAL A 304 -6.01 -13.38 9.10
CA VAL A 304 -7.44 -13.63 8.82
C VAL A 304 -8.32 -13.12 9.95
N GLY A 305 -7.86 -13.23 11.20
CA GLY A 305 -8.52 -12.61 12.35
C GLY A 305 -8.68 -11.10 12.15
N LEU A 306 -7.59 -10.37 11.89
CA LEU A 306 -7.70 -8.92 11.64
C LEU A 306 -8.64 -8.59 10.47
N GLN A 307 -8.67 -9.43 9.42
CA GLN A 307 -9.56 -9.25 8.26
C GLN A 307 -11.05 -9.47 8.59
N THR A 308 -11.37 -10.18 9.68
CA THR A 308 -12.76 -10.45 10.11
C THR A 308 -13.54 -9.16 10.40
N PHE A 309 -12.84 -8.06 10.72
CA PHE A 309 -13.48 -6.76 10.94
C PHE A 309 -13.95 -6.06 9.66
N ARG A 310 -13.41 -6.46 8.50
CA ARG A 310 -13.88 -5.99 7.18
C ARG A 310 -14.92 -6.94 6.58
N GLU A 311 -14.68 -8.25 6.69
CA GLU A 311 -15.52 -9.29 6.08
C GLU A 311 -15.78 -10.44 7.07
N PRO A 312 -16.74 -10.27 7.99
CA PRO A 312 -16.89 -11.19 9.12
C PRO A 312 -17.30 -12.61 8.72
N GLU A 313 -18.33 -12.75 7.87
CA GLU A 313 -18.90 -14.05 7.50
C GLU A 313 -17.91 -14.92 6.73
N GLN A 314 -17.26 -14.34 5.72
CA GLN A 314 -16.29 -15.06 4.87
C GLN A 314 -15.03 -15.42 5.64
N CYS A 315 -14.55 -14.54 6.53
CA CYS A 315 -13.40 -14.85 7.36
C CYS A 315 -13.70 -15.95 8.38
N ALA A 316 -14.95 -16.05 8.88
CA ALA A 316 -15.33 -17.13 9.78
C ALA A 316 -15.18 -18.51 9.11
N GLU A 317 -15.66 -18.67 7.87
CA GLU A 317 -15.47 -19.91 7.10
C GLU A 317 -13.97 -20.25 6.92
N ILE A 318 -13.16 -19.26 6.54
CA ILE A 318 -11.71 -19.44 6.38
C ILE A 318 -11.05 -19.83 7.72
N LEU A 319 -11.47 -19.22 8.84
CA LEU A 319 -10.95 -19.53 10.16
C LEU A 319 -11.28 -20.98 10.57
N GLU A 320 -12.49 -21.46 10.29
CA GLU A 320 -12.89 -22.85 10.54
C GLU A 320 -12.05 -23.84 9.73
N ASP A 321 -11.87 -23.59 8.44
CA ASP A 321 -11.02 -24.42 7.58
C ASP A 321 -9.56 -24.42 8.04
N LEU A 322 -9.05 -23.26 8.47
CA LEU A 322 -7.71 -23.15 9.07
C LEU A 322 -7.60 -23.94 10.37
N GLN A 323 -8.63 -23.98 11.23
CA GLN A 323 -8.63 -24.82 12.43
C GLN A 323 -8.50 -26.29 12.07
N LEU A 324 -9.32 -26.78 11.13
CA LEU A 324 -9.27 -28.18 10.69
C LEU A 324 -7.89 -28.54 10.11
N CYS A 325 -7.32 -27.64 9.30
CA CYS A 325 -5.98 -27.80 8.74
C CYS A 325 -4.91 -27.85 9.83
N PHE A 326 -5.00 -26.95 10.81
CA PHE A 326 -4.07 -26.91 11.94
C PHE A 326 -4.12 -28.19 12.77
N GLU A 327 -5.32 -28.70 13.09
CA GLU A 327 -5.45 -29.93 13.87
C GLU A 327 -4.89 -31.16 13.15
N LYS A 328 -5.17 -31.27 11.83
CA LYS A 328 -4.62 -32.31 10.96
C LYS A 328 -3.09 -32.22 10.85
N ALA A 329 -2.56 -31.01 10.64
CA ALA A 329 -1.12 -30.76 10.51
C ALA A 329 -0.34 -31.04 11.81
N MET A 330 -0.94 -30.72 12.97
CA MET A 330 -0.34 -30.95 14.28
C MET A 330 -0.49 -32.40 14.79
N GLY A 331 -1.03 -33.30 13.97
CA GLY A 331 -1.05 -34.73 14.25
C GLY A 331 -2.00 -35.14 15.36
N LYS A 332 -3.05 -34.35 15.66
CA LYS A 332 -4.20 -34.87 16.42
C LYS A 332 -4.90 -35.89 15.53
N LYS A 333 -4.42 -37.13 15.58
CA LYS A 333 -4.98 -38.27 14.84
C LYS A 333 -6.43 -38.47 15.27
N ASP A 334 -7.36 -38.06 14.42
CA ASP A 334 -8.64 -38.75 14.42
C ASP A 334 -8.39 -40.18 13.95
N LYS A 335 -8.73 -41.15 14.80
CA LYS A 335 -8.65 -42.58 14.50
C LYS A 335 -9.80 -43.00 13.57
N LEU A 336 -10.11 -42.21 12.55
CA LEU A 336 -11.09 -42.57 11.55
C LEU A 336 -10.41 -42.81 10.20
N LYS A 337 -10.84 -43.90 9.58
CA LYS A 337 -10.32 -44.52 8.36
C LYS A 337 -10.03 -43.47 7.29
N LYS A 338 -8.86 -43.55 6.64
CA LYS A 338 -8.63 -42.96 5.30
C LYS A 338 -9.80 -43.36 4.39
N LYS A 339 -10.81 -42.50 4.23
CA LYS A 339 -11.60 -42.48 3.03
C LYS A 339 -10.72 -41.88 1.95
N THR A 340 -10.65 -42.53 0.81
CA THR A 340 -9.81 -42.18 -0.34
C THR A 340 -10.21 -40.87 -1.06
N ASP A 341 -11.09 -40.06 -0.46
CA ASP A 341 -11.81 -38.95 -1.10
C ASP A 341 -11.83 -37.66 -0.24
N GLU A 342 -11.16 -37.64 0.91
CA GLU A 342 -11.01 -36.41 1.71
C GLU A 342 -9.74 -35.67 1.29
N PRO A 343 -9.81 -34.35 0.99
CA PRO A 343 -8.65 -33.57 0.59
C PRO A 343 -7.61 -33.57 1.70
N GLU A 344 -6.33 -33.68 1.31
CA GLU A 344 -5.24 -33.59 2.27
C GLU A 344 -5.16 -32.16 2.83
N TRP A 345 -4.70 -32.02 4.09
CA TRP A 345 -4.63 -30.70 4.74
C TRP A 345 -3.80 -29.66 3.96
N MET A 346 -2.85 -30.12 3.14
CA MET A 346 -2.08 -29.25 2.25
C MET A 346 -2.88 -28.74 1.06
N GLU A 347 -3.85 -29.51 0.55
CA GLU A 347 -4.73 -29.07 -0.54
C GLU A 347 -5.59 -27.91 -0.05
N VAL A 348 -6.24 -28.08 1.11
CA VAL A 348 -7.08 -27.05 1.73
C VAL A 348 -6.27 -25.79 2.05
N ILE A 349 -5.05 -25.90 2.60
CA ILE A 349 -4.21 -24.71 2.84
C ILE A 349 -3.81 -24.03 1.55
N VAL A 350 -3.43 -24.77 0.51
CA VAL A 350 -3.07 -24.17 -0.77
C VAL A 350 -4.27 -23.46 -1.39
N GLU A 351 -5.49 -24.00 -1.28
CA GLU A 351 -6.72 -23.31 -1.70
C GLU A 351 -6.96 -22.01 -0.92
N ILE A 352 -6.77 -22.03 0.42
CA ILE A 352 -6.84 -20.81 1.25
C ILE A 352 -5.76 -19.81 0.83
N LEU A 353 -4.53 -20.25 0.59
CA LEU A 353 -3.47 -19.35 0.14
C LEU A 353 -3.77 -18.77 -1.25
N ILE A 354 -4.35 -19.55 -2.15
CA ILE A 354 -4.79 -19.10 -3.48
C ILE A 354 -5.94 -18.10 -3.35
N SER A 355 -6.93 -18.34 -2.48
CA SER A 355 -8.04 -17.42 -2.25
C SER A 355 -7.56 -16.09 -1.66
N LEU A 356 -6.61 -16.14 -0.71
CA LEU A 356 -5.96 -14.95 -0.18
C LEU A 356 -5.09 -14.23 -1.23
N LEU A 357 -4.46 -14.95 -2.15
CA LEU A 357 -3.63 -14.37 -3.22
C LEU A 357 -4.46 -13.69 -4.33
N ALA A 358 -5.69 -14.18 -4.53
CA ALA A 358 -6.66 -13.61 -5.48
C ALA A 358 -7.13 -12.23 -5.06
N ARG A 359 -7.03 -11.91 -3.77
CA ARG A 359 -7.32 -10.57 -3.23
C ARG A 359 -6.19 -9.62 -3.62
N SER A 360 -6.53 -8.42 -4.08
CA SER A 360 -5.59 -7.33 -4.39
C SER A 360 -5.01 -6.66 -3.13
N SER A 361 -4.58 -7.45 -2.14
CA SER A 361 -3.99 -6.93 -0.91
C SER A 361 -2.50 -7.28 -0.83
N HIS A 362 -1.66 -6.26 -0.70
CA HIS A 362 -0.22 -6.46 -0.54
C HIS A 362 0.11 -7.18 0.79
N LEU A 363 -0.54 -6.80 1.89
CA LEU A 363 -0.49 -7.52 3.17
C LEU A 363 -0.74 -9.03 3.01
N LEU A 364 -1.86 -9.40 2.37
CA LEU A 364 -2.21 -10.82 2.19
C LEU A 364 -1.20 -11.54 1.33
N ARG A 365 -0.70 -10.92 0.26
CA ARG A 365 0.38 -11.46 -0.58
C ARG A 365 1.61 -11.78 0.27
N THR A 366 2.07 -10.84 1.10
CA THR A 366 3.24 -11.06 1.93
C THR A 366 3.02 -12.17 2.96
N VAL A 367 1.83 -12.23 3.57
CA VAL A 367 1.46 -13.30 4.51
C VAL A 367 1.44 -14.66 3.82
N VAL A 368 0.89 -14.74 2.60
CA VAL A 368 0.86 -15.95 1.79
C VAL A 368 2.28 -16.41 1.45
N GLU A 369 3.16 -15.51 1.00
CA GLU A 369 4.56 -15.84 0.70
C GLU A 369 5.32 -16.38 1.92
N HIS A 370 5.18 -15.72 3.08
CA HIS A 370 5.82 -16.14 4.33
C HIS A 370 5.30 -17.49 4.80
N SER A 371 3.98 -17.68 4.78
CA SER A 371 3.33 -18.93 5.18
C SER A 371 3.73 -20.06 4.25
N PHE A 372 3.70 -19.82 2.93
CA PHE A 372 4.08 -20.77 1.91
C PHE A 372 5.55 -21.19 2.03
N LYS A 373 6.48 -20.25 2.22
CA LYS A 373 7.91 -20.53 2.43
C LYS A 373 8.17 -21.52 3.58
N ILE A 374 7.33 -21.46 4.61
CA ILE A 374 7.40 -22.36 5.75
C ILE A 374 6.86 -23.75 5.39
N ILE A 375 5.63 -23.82 4.84
CA ILE A 375 4.90 -25.09 4.65
C ILE A 375 5.25 -25.84 3.37
N CYS A 376 5.90 -25.20 2.39
CA CYS A 376 6.07 -25.75 1.04
C CYS A 376 6.87 -27.06 0.98
N SER A 377 7.60 -27.44 2.03
CA SER A 377 8.27 -28.76 2.12
C SER A 377 7.29 -29.93 2.23
N ASN A 378 6.04 -29.66 2.61
CA ASN A 378 5.01 -30.68 2.80
C ASN A 378 4.09 -30.82 1.58
N LEU A 379 4.37 -30.10 0.49
CA LEU A 379 3.53 -30.11 -0.72
C LEU A 379 3.40 -31.51 -1.31
N THR A 380 2.17 -31.86 -1.65
CA THR A 380 1.84 -33.07 -2.39
C THR A 380 1.62 -32.75 -3.87
N GLU A 381 1.56 -33.79 -4.70
CA GLU A 381 1.31 -33.64 -6.14
C GLU A 381 -0.01 -32.93 -6.42
N SER A 382 -1.08 -33.31 -5.73
CA SER A 382 -2.39 -32.66 -5.84
C SER A 382 -2.32 -31.18 -5.45
N SER A 383 -1.65 -30.87 -4.34
CA SER A 383 -1.52 -29.50 -3.83
C SER A 383 -0.73 -28.61 -4.80
N LEU A 384 0.30 -29.15 -5.46
CA LEU A 384 1.04 -28.43 -6.51
C LEU A 384 0.19 -28.23 -7.77
N GLN A 385 -0.65 -29.21 -8.13
CA GLN A 385 -1.54 -29.11 -9.28
C GLN A 385 -2.54 -27.96 -9.12
N LEU A 386 -3.03 -27.69 -7.89
CA LEU A 386 -3.91 -26.54 -7.63
C LEU A 386 -3.25 -25.20 -8.00
N ILE A 387 -1.95 -25.04 -7.72
CA ILE A 387 -1.21 -23.82 -8.10
C ILE A 387 -1.01 -23.76 -9.62
N LEU A 388 -0.73 -24.90 -10.25
CA LEU A 388 -0.54 -24.98 -11.70
C LEU A 388 -1.84 -24.75 -12.48
N ASP A 389 -2.98 -25.17 -11.92
CA ASP A 389 -4.31 -25.01 -12.51
C ASP A 389 -4.72 -23.53 -12.64
N MET A 390 -4.13 -22.63 -11.85
CA MET A 390 -4.34 -21.17 -11.96
C MET A 390 -3.92 -20.62 -13.33
N PHE A 391 -2.98 -21.29 -14.00
CA PHE A 391 -2.46 -20.87 -15.31
C PHE A 391 -3.24 -21.47 -16.48
N ASP A 392 -4.17 -22.41 -16.23
CA ASP A 392 -4.97 -23.06 -17.27
C ASP A 392 -6.14 -22.16 -17.70
N PRO A 393 -6.20 -21.71 -18.98
CA PRO A 393 -7.25 -20.83 -19.47
C PRO A 393 -8.67 -21.43 -19.38
N ASP A 394 -8.82 -22.76 -19.41
CA ASP A 394 -10.13 -23.41 -19.33
C ASP A 394 -10.66 -23.47 -17.90
N LYS A 395 -9.76 -23.49 -16.90
CA LYS A 395 -10.11 -23.46 -15.48
C LYS A 395 -10.29 -22.04 -14.92
N GLN A 396 -9.81 -21.02 -15.64
CA GLN A 396 -9.89 -19.60 -15.27
C GLN A 396 -11.31 -19.00 -15.28
N LYS A 397 -12.20 -19.48 -16.16
CA LYS A 397 -13.60 -19.00 -16.21
C LYS A 397 -14.36 -19.23 -14.90
N LEU A 398 -13.96 -20.23 -14.12
CA LEU A 398 -14.55 -20.53 -12.83
C LEU A 398 -14.02 -19.58 -11.74
N MET A 399 -12.79 -19.11 -11.88
CA MET A 399 -12.11 -18.23 -10.93
C MET A 399 -12.48 -16.76 -11.11
N SER A 400 -12.75 -16.30 -12.34
CA SER A 400 -13.28 -14.94 -12.57
C SER A 400 -14.72 -14.75 -12.10
N LEU A 401 -15.42 -15.85 -11.78
CA LEU A 401 -16.72 -15.86 -11.10
C LEU A 401 -16.59 -15.89 -9.57
N LEU A 402 -15.40 -16.23 -9.06
CA LEU A 402 -15.02 -16.20 -7.64
C LEU A 402 -14.27 -14.91 -7.29
N SER A 403 -13.95 -14.08 -8.28
CA SER A 403 -13.55 -12.68 -8.10
C SER A 403 -14.71 -11.96 -7.41
N PHE A 404 -14.49 -11.71 -6.12
CA PHE A 404 -15.38 -11.04 -5.20
C PHE A 404 -15.93 -9.73 -5.78
N ASP A 405 -17.27 -9.62 -5.79
CA ASP A 405 -18.05 -8.41 -6.08
C ASP A 405 -18.07 -7.51 -4.82
N GLY A 406 -16.87 -7.18 -4.32
CA GLY A 406 -16.66 -6.35 -3.13
C GLY A 406 -15.95 -5.07 -3.51
N ASP A 407 -16.71 -3.97 -3.56
CA ASP A 407 -16.37 -2.56 -3.77
C ASP A 407 -14.99 -2.25 -4.37
N GLU A 408 -15.06 -1.74 -5.61
CA GLU A 408 -14.00 -1.05 -6.33
C GLU A 408 -13.50 0.15 -5.52
N GLU A 409 -12.28 0.09 -5.00
CA GLU A 409 -11.52 1.29 -4.67
C GLU A 409 -10.31 1.42 -5.59
N SER A 410 -10.34 2.53 -6.33
CA SER A 410 -9.32 3.02 -7.24
C SER A 410 -8.00 3.22 -6.50
N ASP A 411 -7.03 2.35 -6.77
CA ASP A 411 -5.65 2.54 -6.34
C ASP A 411 -4.98 3.58 -7.24
N GLY A 412 -4.98 4.82 -6.77
CA GLY A 412 -4.26 5.95 -7.34
C GLY A 412 -2.95 6.25 -6.62
N GLU A 413 -2.22 5.24 -6.13
CA GLU A 413 -0.83 5.42 -5.74
C GLU A 413 0.10 4.91 -6.85
N ASP A 414 0.90 5.82 -7.42
CA ASP A 414 2.03 5.53 -8.31
C ASP A 414 2.89 4.39 -7.74
N GLU A 415 2.75 3.17 -8.28
CA GLU A 415 3.75 2.11 -8.15
C GLU A 415 4.98 2.54 -8.96
N GLU A 416 5.83 3.40 -8.38
CA GLU A 416 7.22 3.48 -8.77
C GLU A 416 7.81 2.06 -8.66
N LEU A 417 8.14 1.51 -9.84
CA LEU A 417 8.89 0.27 -10.00
C LEU A 417 10.15 0.35 -9.13
N ILE A 418 10.14 -0.31 -7.97
CA ILE A 418 11.38 -0.66 -7.29
C ILE A 418 12.08 -1.65 -8.21
N GLU A 419 13.06 -1.17 -8.98
CA GLU A 419 14.12 -2.01 -9.51
C GLU A 419 14.73 -2.74 -8.30
N GLU A 420 14.33 -3.99 -8.08
CA GLU A 420 15.04 -4.92 -7.20
C GLU A 420 16.43 -5.13 -7.79
N ASP A 421 17.35 -4.24 -7.41
CA ASP A 421 18.77 -4.40 -7.60
C ASP A 421 19.18 -5.66 -6.84
N ALA A 422 19.42 -6.73 -7.59
CA ALA A 422 19.85 -8.01 -7.08
C ALA A 422 21.29 -7.88 -6.55
N ALA A 423 21.42 -7.33 -5.34
CA ALA A 423 22.63 -7.43 -4.54
C ALA A 423 22.82 -8.88 -4.09
N LEU A 424 23.50 -9.66 -4.94
CA LEU A 424 24.08 -10.94 -4.56
C LEU A 424 25.31 -10.66 -3.70
N ASP A 425 25.18 -10.99 -2.42
CA ASP A 425 26.25 -11.10 -1.44
C ASP A 425 27.28 -12.14 -1.94
N GLU A 426 28.45 -11.68 -2.41
CA GLU A 426 29.61 -12.50 -2.72
C GLU A 426 30.61 -12.44 -1.55
N ASP A 427 30.66 -13.52 -0.77
CA ASP A 427 31.80 -13.90 0.05
C ASP A 427 32.01 -15.40 -0.24
N GLY A 428 33.15 -15.95 -0.64
CA GLY A 428 34.52 -15.48 -0.75
C GLY A 428 35.36 -16.75 -0.58
N GLU A 429 36.04 -17.25 -1.63
CA GLU A 429 37.24 -18.09 -1.49
C GLU A 429 37.94 -18.28 -2.85
N GLY A 430 39.26 -18.09 -2.83
CA GLY A 430 40.09 -17.74 -3.98
C GLY A 430 40.73 -18.88 -4.78
N GLY A 431 41.44 -18.48 -5.83
CA GLY A 431 42.26 -19.34 -6.67
C GLY A 431 42.81 -18.61 -7.89
N GLU A 432 44.07 -18.22 -7.83
CA GLU A 432 44.89 -17.53 -8.83
C GLU A 432 44.88 -18.19 -10.23
N ASN A 433 44.79 -17.40 -11.32
CA ASN A 433 45.85 -17.33 -12.36
C ASN A 433 45.61 -16.26 -13.46
N LYS A 434 46.39 -15.17 -13.39
CA LYS A 434 47.28 -14.61 -14.44
C LYS A 434 47.07 -15.05 -15.93
N ILE A 435 46.82 -14.08 -16.84
CA ILE A 435 47.72 -13.58 -17.92
C ILE A 435 46.97 -12.84 -19.07
N LEU A 436 47.27 -11.53 -19.21
CA LEU A 436 47.62 -10.68 -20.38
C LEU A 436 46.88 -10.95 -21.74
N ASN A 437 46.42 -9.99 -22.56
CA ASN A 437 47.11 -8.78 -23.05
C ASN A 437 46.27 -8.08 -24.16
N GLY A 438 46.39 -6.75 -24.27
CA GLY A 438 46.29 -5.95 -25.52
C GLY A 438 44.88 -5.64 -26.05
N LYS A 439 44.49 -4.39 -26.36
CA LYS A 439 45.26 -3.34 -27.03
C LYS A 439 44.51 -1.99 -26.94
N LYS A 440 45.22 -0.94 -26.55
CA LYS A 440 44.80 0.48 -26.59
C LYS A 440 44.70 0.99 -28.04
N SER A 441 43.77 1.90 -28.30
CA SER A 441 44.02 3.06 -29.17
C SER A 441 43.32 4.29 -28.58
N LYS A 442 44.06 5.39 -28.49
CA LYS A 442 43.65 6.74 -28.09
C LYS A 442 43.44 7.59 -29.35
N THR A 443 42.53 8.57 -29.27
CA THR A 443 42.57 9.99 -29.74
C THR A 443 41.15 10.51 -29.60
N GLU A 444 40.84 11.38 -28.64
CA GLU A 444 41.07 12.85 -28.54
C GLU A 444 39.77 13.64 -28.83
N ASP A 445 39.52 14.55 -27.89
CA ASP A 445 38.40 15.45 -27.62
C ASP A 445 37.84 16.25 -28.81
N VAL A 446 36.51 16.37 -28.85
CA VAL A 446 35.80 17.61 -29.21
C VAL A 446 34.53 17.69 -28.36
N ASP A 447 34.46 18.73 -27.53
CA ASP A 447 33.28 19.20 -26.80
C ASP A 447 32.17 19.62 -27.76
N GLU A 448 30.93 19.20 -27.51
CA GLU A 448 29.72 19.92 -27.89
C GLU A 448 28.56 19.45 -26.99
N ASP A 449 28.16 20.35 -26.08
CA ASP A 449 26.98 20.29 -25.24
C ASP A 449 25.71 20.32 -26.09
N GLU A 450 24.84 19.31 -26.00
CA GLU A 450 23.40 19.44 -26.28
C GLU A 450 22.58 18.57 -25.31
N ASP A 451 22.18 19.19 -24.19
CA ASP A 451 21.06 18.79 -23.35
C ASP A 451 19.78 18.81 -24.19
N SER A 452 19.20 17.63 -24.45
CA SER A 452 17.86 17.50 -25.02
C SER A 452 16.86 17.14 -23.93
N ASP A 453 16.50 18.15 -23.13
CA ASP A 453 15.29 18.17 -22.30
C ASP A 453 14.06 18.12 -23.22
N SER A 454 13.42 16.95 -23.33
CA SER A 454 12.07 16.83 -23.86
C SER A 454 11.10 16.92 -22.69
N SER A 455 10.67 18.14 -22.41
CA SER A 455 9.54 18.43 -21.53
C SER A 455 8.26 17.92 -22.20
N ASP A 456 7.67 16.85 -21.67
CA ASP A 456 6.26 16.53 -21.95
C ASP A 456 5.42 17.12 -20.80
N ASP A 457 4.41 17.86 -21.23
CA ASP A 457 3.62 18.83 -20.48
C ASP A 457 2.30 18.15 -20.10
N ASP A 458 2.25 17.52 -18.92
CA ASP A 458 1.02 16.97 -18.32
C ASP A 458 0.82 17.61 -16.94
N ASP A 459 0.14 18.77 -16.92
CA ASP A 459 -0.50 19.36 -15.75
C ASP A 459 -2.01 19.45 -16.09
N ASP A 460 -2.83 18.55 -15.55
CA ASP A 460 -4.28 18.71 -15.38
C ASP A 460 -4.74 17.93 -14.12
N ASP A 461 -4.19 18.31 -12.96
CA ASP A 461 -4.74 17.97 -11.64
C ASP A 461 -5.73 19.08 -11.22
N GLU A 462 -7.02 18.88 -11.53
CA GLU A 462 -8.13 19.63 -10.92
C GLU A 462 -8.86 18.76 -9.88
N ASP A 463 -8.66 19.13 -8.61
CA ASP A 463 -9.59 19.07 -7.47
C ASP A 463 -10.77 18.07 -7.53
N GLU A 464 -10.62 16.92 -6.83
CA GLU A 464 -11.74 16.08 -6.39
C GLU A 464 -12.51 16.72 -5.23
N GLU A 465 -13.30 17.75 -5.54
CA GLU A 465 -14.42 18.22 -4.71
C GLU A 465 -15.75 17.90 -5.41
N THR A 466 -16.48 16.92 -4.89
CA THR A 466 -17.92 16.68 -5.18
C THR A 466 -18.31 16.75 -6.67
N ALA A 467 -17.94 15.74 -7.47
CA ALA A 467 -18.22 15.60 -8.91
C ALA A 467 -19.34 16.50 -9.49
N PRO A 468 -19.02 17.71 -10.00
CA PRO A 468 -20.00 18.56 -10.65
C PRO A 468 -20.05 18.29 -12.15
N VAL A 469 -20.28 17.05 -12.59
CA VAL A 469 -20.42 16.66 -14.01
C VAL A 469 -19.32 17.24 -14.91
N ASP A 470 -18.23 16.49 -15.08
CA ASP A 470 -17.13 16.62 -16.03
C ASP A 470 -17.37 17.67 -17.16
N ALA A 471 -16.56 18.73 -17.17
CA ALA A 471 -16.66 19.82 -18.14
C ALA A 471 -16.44 19.36 -19.59
N ALA A 472 -15.65 18.29 -19.80
CA ALA A 472 -15.48 17.68 -21.10
C ALA A 472 -16.76 16.93 -21.53
N PHE A 473 -17.42 16.24 -20.60
CA PHE A 473 -18.73 15.62 -20.85
C PHE A 473 -19.81 16.67 -21.15
N ARG A 474 -19.83 17.80 -20.43
CA ARG A 474 -20.72 18.92 -20.77
C ARG A 474 -20.47 19.46 -22.17
N LYS A 475 -19.20 19.56 -22.59
CA LYS A 475 -18.82 19.99 -23.94
C LYS A 475 -19.18 18.96 -25.02
N GLU A 476 -19.04 17.66 -24.73
CA GLU A 476 -19.43 16.57 -25.63
C GLU A 476 -20.96 16.50 -25.80
N VAL A 477 -21.69 16.64 -24.69
CA VAL A 477 -23.16 16.77 -24.68
C VAL A 477 -23.60 18.06 -25.39
N MET A 478 -22.93 19.19 -25.15
CA MET A 478 -23.23 20.47 -25.81
C MET A 478 -22.96 20.45 -27.32
N ASN A 479 -21.88 19.79 -27.75
CA ASN A 479 -21.59 19.56 -29.16
C ASN A 479 -22.60 18.60 -29.80
N ALA A 480 -23.08 17.59 -29.06
CA ALA A 480 -24.16 16.71 -29.51
C ALA A 480 -25.51 17.44 -29.58
N LEU A 481 -25.72 18.47 -28.74
CA LEU A 481 -26.93 19.31 -28.69
C LEU A 481 -27.01 20.37 -29.82
N GLY A 482 -25.89 20.71 -30.47
CA GLY A 482 -25.86 21.65 -31.60
C GLY A 482 -26.53 23.01 -31.32
N ASP A 483 -27.24 23.56 -32.33
CA ASP A 483 -27.89 24.90 -32.26
C ASP A 483 -28.96 25.02 -31.15
N ALA A 484 -29.56 23.91 -30.69
CA ALA A 484 -30.54 23.91 -29.61
C ALA A 484 -29.93 24.12 -28.21
N GLY A 485 -28.65 23.81 -28.02
CA GLY A 485 -27.92 24.10 -26.78
C GLY A 485 -27.62 25.59 -26.59
N VAL A 486 -27.51 26.33 -27.69
CA VAL A 486 -27.25 27.79 -27.70
C VAL A 486 -28.55 28.58 -27.47
N LEU A 487 -29.67 28.12 -28.01
CA LEU A 487 -30.98 28.76 -27.86
C LEU A 487 -31.50 28.79 -26.40
N LYS A 488 -31.03 27.90 -25.51
CA LYS A 488 -31.43 27.91 -24.09
C LYS A 488 -30.69 28.93 -23.22
N GLN A 489 -29.60 29.54 -23.70
CA GLN A 489 -28.88 30.59 -22.96
C GLN A 489 -29.30 32.01 -23.36
N GLN A 490 -30.06 32.16 -24.44
CA GLN A 490 -30.56 33.45 -24.91
C GLN A 490 -32.06 33.34 -25.18
N GLU A 491 -32.84 33.96 -24.29
CA GLU A 491 -34.27 34.30 -24.38
C GLU A 491 -35.31 33.32 -23.81
N ASP A 492 -35.96 33.85 -22.76
CA ASP A 492 -37.32 33.60 -22.31
C ASP A 492 -38.30 33.97 -23.46
N ASP A 493 -39.36 33.17 -23.66
CA ASP A 493 -40.48 33.38 -24.59
C ASP A 493 -40.22 33.28 -26.12
N SER A 494 -40.09 32.06 -26.65
CA SER A 494 -40.79 31.70 -27.91
C SER A 494 -41.07 30.18 -28.02
N ASP A 495 -42.36 29.81 -27.94
CA ASP A 495 -42.87 28.48 -28.29
C ASP A 495 -42.72 28.25 -29.80
N SER A 496 -41.56 27.72 -30.22
CA SER A 496 -41.40 27.12 -31.54
C SER A 496 -41.66 25.63 -31.43
N ASP A 497 -42.72 25.16 -32.10
CA ASP A 497 -43.10 23.75 -32.20
C ASP A 497 -41.93 22.92 -32.80
N LEU A 498 -41.09 22.37 -31.92
CA LEU A 498 -40.12 21.35 -32.26
C LEU A 498 -40.89 20.12 -32.77
N ASN A 499 -40.77 19.84 -34.06
CA ASN A 499 -41.39 18.70 -34.73
C ASN A 499 -41.04 17.38 -34.01
N ASP A 500 -42.02 16.51 -33.73
CA ASP A 500 -41.86 15.28 -32.93
C ASP A 500 -40.71 14.37 -33.42
N GLU A 501 -40.45 14.36 -34.73
CA GLU A 501 -39.34 13.61 -35.36
C GLU A 501 -37.95 14.13 -34.92
N ALA A 502 -37.82 15.44 -34.68
CA ALA A 502 -36.59 16.05 -34.21
C ALA A 502 -36.34 15.78 -32.71
N MET A 503 -37.41 15.61 -31.92
CA MET A 503 -37.32 15.25 -30.50
C MET A 503 -36.88 13.79 -30.32
N SER A 504 -37.37 12.87 -31.16
CA SER A 504 -36.90 11.47 -31.15
C SER A 504 -35.44 11.35 -31.57
N ALA A 505 -35.04 12.06 -32.65
CA ALA A 505 -33.64 12.06 -33.10
C ALA A 505 -32.69 12.65 -32.03
N PHE A 506 -33.18 13.55 -31.18
CA PHE A 506 -32.46 14.14 -30.06
C PHE A 506 -32.25 13.16 -28.90
N ASP A 507 -33.29 12.41 -28.53
CA ASP A 507 -33.17 11.36 -27.51
C ASP A 507 -32.25 10.23 -27.97
N ASP A 508 -32.27 9.89 -29.26
CA ASP A 508 -31.41 8.88 -29.85
C ASP A 508 -29.92 9.29 -29.83
N THR A 509 -29.59 10.55 -30.15
CA THR A 509 -28.19 11.04 -30.09
C THR A 509 -27.67 11.12 -28.67
N LEU A 510 -28.51 11.56 -27.73
CA LEU A 510 -28.15 11.59 -26.31
C LEU A 510 -27.94 10.17 -25.78
N ALA A 511 -28.83 9.24 -26.12
CA ALA A 511 -28.70 7.82 -25.77
C ALA A 511 -27.42 7.21 -26.34
N ASP A 512 -26.98 7.60 -27.53
CA ASP A 512 -25.73 7.12 -28.11
C ASP A 512 -24.48 7.65 -27.38
N VAL A 513 -24.49 8.90 -26.90
CA VAL A 513 -23.42 9.45 -26.03
C VAL A 513 -23.36 8.72 -24.68
N PHE A 514 -24.50 8.38 -24.09
CA PHE A 514 -24.53 7.58 -22.87
C PHE A 514 -24.09 6.12 -23.12
N ARG A 515 -24.43 5.53 -24.28
CA ARG A 515 -23.97 4.19 -24.68
C ARG A 515 -22.48 4.14 -24.93
N THR A 516 -21.88 5.17 -25.54
CA THR A 516 -20.42 5.22 -25.75
C THR A 516 -19.67 5.38 -24.43
N LYS A 517 -20.15 6.21 -23.48
CA LYS A 517 -19.56 6.33 -22.14
C LYS A 517 -19.69 5.03 -21.34
N LYS A 518 -20.87 4.39 -21.33
CA LYS A 518 -21.06 3.07 -20.71
C LYS A 518 -20.13 2.00 -21.31
N LYS A 519 -19.92 2.00 -22.63
CA LYS A 519 -18.97 1.10 -23.30
C LYS A 519 -17.50 1.43 -22.99
N LYS A 520 -17.15 2.70 -22.76
CA LYS A 520 -15.80 3.11 -22.34
C LYS A 520 -15.51 2.65 -20.92
N ASN A 521 -16.42 2.87 -19.98
CA ASN A 521 -16.29 2.39 -18.60
C ASN A 521 -16.18 0.86 -18.57
N GLN A 522 -17.10 0.14 -19.23
CA GLN A 522 -17.01 -1.33 -19.33
C GLN A 522 -15.70 -1.85 -19.94
N LYS A 523 -15.07 -1.10 -20.85
CA LYS A 523 -13.76 -1.45 -21.41
C LYS A 523 -12.62 -1.16 -20.45
N PHE A 524 -12.71 -0.06 -19.69
CA PHE A 524 -11.77 0.27 -18.63
C PHE A 524 -11.84 -0.78 -17.51
N ASP A 525 -13.05 -1.10 -17.04
CA ASP A 525 -13.31 -2.13 -16.02
C ASP A 525 -12.83 -3.51 -16.50
N ALA A 526 -13.06 -3.86 -17.77
CA ALA A 526 -12.56 -5.10 -18.36
C ALA A 526 -11.02 -5.14 -18.44
N LYS A 527 -10.37 -4.01 -18.74
CA LYS A 527 -8.90 -3.89 -18.79
C LYS A 527 -8.29 -3.99 -17.39
N LEU A 528 -8.89 -3.33 -16.41
CA LEU A 528 -8.50 -3.38 -15.00
C LEU A 528 -8.63 -4.81 -14.45
N ASN A 529 -9.69 -5.53 -14.82
CA ASN A 529 -9.88 -6.93 -14.47
C ASN A 529 -8.84 -7.85 -15.16
N GLU A 530 -8.50 -7.59 -16.43
CA GLU A 530 -7.44 -8.32 -17.14
C GLU A 530 -6.07 -8.13 -16.46
N GLU A 531 -5.72 -6.88 -16.11
CA GLU A 531 -4.50 -6.55 -15.35
C GLU A 531 -4.47 -7.26 -13.98
N THR A 532 -5.58 -7.23 -13.25
CA THR A 532 -5.71 -7.92 -11.94
C THR A 532 -5.45 -9.42 -12.06
N VAL A 533 -6.00 -10.07 -13.11
CA VAL A 533 -5.77 -11.49 -13.39
C VAL A 533 -4.30 -11.78 -13.72
N VAL A 534 -3.63 -10.88 -14.45
CA VAL A 534 -2.19 -11.01 -14.74
C VAL A 534 -1.37 -10.89 -13.46
N HIS A 535 -1.64 -9.89 -12.63
CA HIS A 535 -0.96 -9.72 -11.33
C HIS A 535 -1.16 -10.95 -10.44
N PHE A 536 -2.36 -11.51 -10.37
CA PHE A 536 -2.62 -12.75 -9.65
C PHE A 536 -1.78 -13.93 -10.16
N LYS A 537 -1.67 -14.11 -11.49
CA LYS A 537 -0.82 -15.17 -12.07
C LYS A 537 0.67 -14.93 -11.82
N LEU A 538 1.13 -13.69 -11.85
CA LEU A 538 2.50 -13.33 -11.47
C LEU A 538 2.78 -13.66 -10.00
N ARG A 539 1.81 -13.41 -9.11
CA ARG A 539 1.90 -13.81 -7.70
C ARG A 539 1.96 -15.33 -7.54
N ALA A 540 1.17 -16.08 -8.33
CA ALA A 540 1.23 -17.54 -8.34
C ALA A 540 2.63 -18.06 -8.77
N PHE A 541 3.27 -17.41 -9.74
CA PHE A 541 4.65 -17.70 -10.11
C PHE A 541 5.63 -17.50 -8.95
N GLN A 542 5.40 -16.52 -8.07
CA GLN A 542 6.25 -16.32 -6.89
C GLN A 542 6.16 -17.51 -5.93
N LEU A 543 4.99 -18.14 -5.76
CA LEU A 543 4.87 -19.37 -4.98
C LEU A 543 5.70 -20.50 -5.60
N LEU A 544 5.65 -20.65 -6.92
CA LEU A 544 6.49 -21.61 -7.64
C LEU A 544 7.99 -21.32 -7.45
N ASP A 545 8.40 -20.05 -7.54
CA ASP A 545 9.77 -19.62 -7.26
C ASP A 545 10.22 -19.96 -5.83
N ILE A 546 9.37 -19.71 -4.83
CA ILE A 546 9.64 -20.04 -3.43
C ILE A 546 9.81 -21.56 -3.27
N PHE A 547 8.96 -22.36 -3.89
CA PHE A 547 9.03 -23.82 -3.83
C PHE A 547 10.35 -24.35 -4.40
N ILE A 548 10.77 -23.86 -5.58
CA ILE A 548 12.00 -24.31 -6.24
C ILE A 548 13.24 -23.94 -5.41
N LYS A 549 13.29 -22.72 -4.87
CA LYS A 549 14.41 -22.27 -4.03
C LYS A 549 14.55 -23.10 -2.75
N LYS A 550 13.44 -23.50 -2.14
CA LYS A 550 13.43 -24.15 -0.81
C LYS A 550 13.50 -25.67 -0.86
N ASN A 551 13.02 -26.30 -1.94
CA ASN A 551 12.99 -27.75 -2.11
C ASN A 551 13.65 -28.23 -3.42
N PRO A 552 14.95 -27.92 -3.66
CA PRO A 552 15.64 -28.21 -4.92
C PRO A 552 15.74 -29.71 -5.26
N ASP A 553 15.62 -30.58 -4.26
CA ASP A 553 15.73 -32.04 -4.43
C ASP A 553 14.36 -32.73 -4.62
N SER A 554 13.25 -31.97 -4.59
CA SER A 554 11.91 -32.56 -4.66
C SER A 554 11.59 -33.11 -6.06
N PRO A 555 11.09 -34.35 -6.19
CA PRO A 555 10.71 -34.92 -7.48
C PRO A 555 9.52 -34.19 -8.12
N LEU A 556 8.76 -33.42 -7.34
CA LEU A 556 7.63 -32.61 -7.84
C LEU A 556 8.07 -31.51 -8.80
N LEU A 557 9.33 -31.07 -8.73
CA LEU A 557 9.91 -30.09 -9.65
C LEU A 557 9.79 -30.55 -11.11
N ILE A 558 10.00 -31.84 -11.37
CA ILE A 558 9.91 -32.42 -12.72
C ILE A 558 8.50 -32.24 -13.31
N LYS A 559 7.47 -32.31 -12.47
CA LYS A 559 6.07 -32.23 -12.89
C LYS A 559 5.69 -30.81 -13.35
N MET A 560 6.38 -29.80 -12.85
CA MET A 560 6.18 -28.39 -13.23
C MET A 560 6.73 -28.05 -14.62
N VAL A 561 7.71 -28.81 -15.13
CA VAL A 561 8.42 -28.48 -16.39
C VAL A 561 7.46 -28.44 -17.58
N TYR A 562 6.57 -29.43 -17.72
CA TYR A 562 5.62 -29.46 -18.84
C TYR A 562 4.61 -28.30 -18.79
N PRO A 563 3.86 -28.07 -17.69
CA PRO A 563 2.96 -26.91 -17.56
C PRO A 563 3.65 -25.58 -17.84
N LEU A 564 4.85 -25.36 -17.30
CA LEU A 564 5.61 -24.12 -17.51
C LEU A 564 6.04 -23.95 -18.97
N LEU A 565 6.41 -25.03 -19.66
CA LEU A 565 6.75 -24.98 -21.09
C LEU A 565 5.52 -24.71 -21.96
N VAL A 566 4.36 -25.25 -21.60
CA VAL A 566 3.10 -24.91 -22.28
C VAL A 566 2.82 -23.42 -22.12
N ILE A 567 2.92 -22.87 -20.90
CA ILE A 567 2.73 -21.43 -20.65
C ILE A 567 3.74 -20.58 -21.43
N ALA A 568 5.03 -20.94 -21.39
CA ALA A 568 6.09 -20.24 -22.14
C ALA A 568 5.89 -20.30 -23.66
N GLY A 569 5.33 -21.40 -24.18
CA GLY A 569 4.97 -21.56 -25.58
C GLY A 569 3.71 -20.80 -26.01
N THR A 570 2.97 -20.22 -25.06
CA THR A 570 1.70 -19.52 -25.33
C THR A 570 1.95 -18.06 -25.75
N VAL A 571 2.50 -17.85 -26.95
CA VAL A 571 2.73 -16.50 -27.49
C VAL A 571 1.63 -16.15 -28.50
N LYS A 572 0.51 -15.62 -28.03
CA LYS A 572 -0.54 -15.09 -28.90
C LYS A 572 -0.79 -13.62 -28.62
N GLY A 573 -0.09 -12.72 -29.35
CA GLY A 573 -0.46 -11.33 -29.66
C GLY A 573 -0.92 -10.35 -28.56
N GLN A 574 -1.15 -10.80 -27.34
CA GLN A 574 -1.62 -10.05 -26.18
C GLN A 574 -0.41 -9.81 -25.28
N ARG A 575 -0.21 -8.54 -24.90
CA ARG A 575 0.89 -8.10 -24.03
C ARG A 575 0.96 -8.92 -22.73
N ASP A 576 -0.21 -9.25 -22.18
CA ASP A 576 -0.37 -9.94 -20.91
C ASP A 576 0.05 -11.41 -20.96
N ALA A 577 -0.31 -12.12 -22.04
CA ALA A 577 0.16 -13.48 -22.27
C ALA A 577 1.68 -13.53 -22.48
N MET A 578 2.27 -12.49 -23.09
CA MET A 578 3.71 -12.39 -23.28
C MET A 578 4.46 -12.21 -21.96
N ILE A 579 3.95 -11.39 -21.04
CA ILE A 579 4.54 -11.20 -19.70
C ILE A 579 4.58 -12.52 -18.94
N LEU A 580 3.49 -13.29 -18.97
CA LEU A 580 3.41 -14.60 -18.29
C LEU A 580 4.31 -15.65 -18.94
N ALA A 581 4.39 -15.65 -20.28
CA ALA A 581 5.26 -16.54 -21.03
C ALA A 581 6.75 -16.25 -20.75
N GLU A 582 7.13 -14.97 -20.71
CA GLU A 582 8.49 -14.55 -20.36
C GLU A 582 8.85 -14.97 -18.94
N ARG A 583 7.95 -14.76 -17.97
CA ARG A 583 8.19 -15.18 -16.59
C ARG A 583 8.33 -16.70 -16.46
N ALA A 584 7.50 -17.48 -17.15
CA ALA A 584 7.62 -18.94 -17.20
C ALA A 584 8.96 -19.38 -17.82
N ALA A 585 9.38 -18.74 -18.91
CA ALA A 585 10.65 -19.01 -19.57
C ALA A 585 11.86 -18.68 -18.67
N GLN A 586 11.85 -17.53 -17.99
CA GLN A 586 12.88 -17.14 -17.02
C GLN A 586 12.99 -18.16 -15.88
N LEU A 587 11.85 -18.61 -15.34
CA LEU A 587 11.81 -19.59 -14.26
C LEU A 587 12.35 -20.95 -14.73
N LEU A 588 12.03 -21.40 -15.94
CA LEU A 588 12.62 -22.60 -16.55
C LEU A 588 14.13 -22.44 -16.78
N GLU A 589 14.58 -21.33 -17.36
CA GLU A 589 15.98 -21.12 -17.73
C GLU A 589 16.88 -21.01 -16.48
N ILE A 590 16.51 -20.15 -15.53
CA ILE A 590 17.32 -19.83 -14.37
C ILE A 590 17.24 -20.94 -13.31
N LYS A 591 16.05 -21.52 -13.09
CA LYS A 591 15.81 -22.40 -11.95
C LYS A 591 15.77 -23.89 -12.28
N PHE A 592 15.57 -24.26 -13.55
CA PHE A 592 15.59 -25.66 -13.98
C PHE A 592 16.79 -26.02 -14.84
N PHE A 593 17.11 -25.22 -15.87
CA PHE A 593 18.18 -25.57 -16.81
C PHE A 593 19.58 -25.11 -16.38
N LYS A 594 19.68 -23.98 -15.65
CA LYS A 594 20.96 -23.46 -15.12
C LYS A 594 21.21 -23.82 -13.65
N ALA A 595 20.29 -24.54 -13.00
CA ALA A 595 20.41 -24.88 -11.59
C ALA A 595 21.50 -25.92 -11.31
N LYS A 596 22.31 -25.67 -10.27
CA LYS A 596 23.41 -26.57 -9.85
C LYS A 596 22.92 -27.81 -9.07
N LYS A 597 21.69 -27.78 -8.55
CA LYS A 597 21.06 -28.86 -7.77
C LYS A 597 19.81 -29.35 -8.50
N TYR A 598 19.63 -30.66 -8.55
CA TYR A 598 18.51 -31.31 -9.23
C TYR A 598 18.09 -32.56 -8.45
N PRO A 599 16.81 -32.99 -8.54
CA PRO A 599 16.32 -34.18 -7.87
C PRO A 599 17.13 -35.42 -8.26
N GLN A 600 17.84 -36.02 -7.30
CA GLN A 600 18.70 -37.18 -7.55
C GLN A 600 17.93 -38.51 -7.53
N SER A 601 16.78 -38.56 -6.89
CA SER A 601 15.93 -39.76 -6.79
C SER A 601 14.72 -39.66 -7.74
N ILE A 602 14.96 -39.91 -9.02
CA ILE A 602 13.92 -39.92 -10.05
C ILE A 602 13.25 -41.31 -10.07
N SER A 603 11.94 -41.38 -9.86
CA SER A 603 11.22 -42.66 -9.93
C SER A 603 11.01 -43.09 -11.39
N LYS A 604 10.74 -44.39 -11.63
CA LYS A 604 10.38 -44.88 -12.97
C LYS A 604 9.16 -44.17 -13.57
N LYS A 605 8.24 -43.69 -12.73
CA LYS A 605 7.06 -42.93 -13.17
C LYS A 605 7.45 -41.53 -13.64
N ASP A 606 8.40 -40.89 -12.97
CA ASP A 606 8.89 -39.56 -13.36
C ASP A 606 9.69 -39.64 -14.67
N ILE A 607 10.45 -40.71 -14.90
CA ILE A 607 11.12 -40.96 -16.18
C ILE A 607 10.10 -41.15 -17.32
N ALA A 608 9.02 -41.91 -17.07
CA ALA A 608 7.95 -42.08 -18.05
C ALA A 608 7.25 -40.75 -18.36
N TYR A 609 6.98 -39.93 -17.33
CA TYR A 609 6.42 -38.59 -17.50
C TYR A 609 7.35 -37.66 -18.29
N ILE A 610 8.67 -37.67 -18.01
CA ILE A 610 9.65 -36.89 -18.78
C ILE A 610 9.66 -37.35 -20.24
N SER A 611 9.63 -38.66 -20.51
CA SER A 611 9.59 -39.19 -21.87
C SER A 611 8.34 -38.72 -22.62
N GLU A 612 7.17 -38.83 -21.98
CA GLU A 612 5.89 -38.37 -22.56
C GLU A 612 5.88 -36.84 -22.75
N THR A 613 6.48 -36.11 -21.81
CA THR A 613 6.65 -34.65 -21.89
C THR A 613 7.53 -34.25 -23.06
N LEU A 614 8.66 -34.93 -23.26
CA LEU A 614 9.58 -34.69 -24.39
C LEU A 614 8.91 -35.01 -25.72
N GLU A 615 8.14 -36.09 -25.81
CA GLU A 615 7.34 -36.42 -27.00
C GLU A 615 6.32 -35.32 -27.31
N LYS A 616 5.57 -34.85 -26.31
CA LYS A 616 4.62 -33.73 -26.47
C LYS A 616 5.29 -32.42 -26.88
N LEU A 617 6.50 -32.15 -26.41
CA LEU A 617 7.29 -30.96 -26.79
C LEU A 617 7.82 -31.05 -28.22
N MET A 618 8.24 -32.23 -28.66
CA MET A 618 8.62 -32.47 -30.07
C MET A 618 7.41 -32.30 -31.01
N ASP A 619 6.22 -32.72 -30.58
CA ASP A 619 4.98 -32.50 -31.32
C ASP A 619 4.56 -31.01 -31.36
N LEU A 620 4.92 -30.22 -30.36
CA LEU A 620 4.70 -28.77 -30.34
C LEU A 620 5.69 -27.99 -31.22
N GLN A 621 6.94 -28.46 -31.38
CA GLN A 621 7.93 -27.85 -32.29
C GLN A 621 7.74 -28.23 -33.77
N SER A 622 6.98 -29.30 -34.05
CA SER A 622 6.72 -29.78 -35.42
C SER A 622 5.46 -29.17 -36.05
N LYS A 623 4.73 -28.34 -35.31
CA LYS A 623 3.65 -27.47 -35.78
C LYS A 623 4.13 -26.03 -35.81
#